data_AF-A0A9X9ETW0-F1
#
_entry.id   AF-A0A9X9ETW0-F1
#
_cell.length_a   1.000
_cell.length_b   1.000
_cell.length_c   1.000
_cell.angle_alpha   90.00
_cell.angle_beta   90.00
_cell.angle_gamma   90.00
#
_symmetry.space_group_name_H-M   'P 1'
#
loop_
_entity.id
_entity.type
_entity.pdbx_description
1 polymer ?
#
loop_
_entity_poly.entity_id
_entity_poly.type
_entity_poly.pdbx_seq_one_letter_code
_entity_poly.pdbx_strand_id
1 'polypeptide(L)'
;METLIILLFSLAIVLLIISFFGKDKVAKLEEDLEQMTLTYMQDIYQLKKKVKILEEEFVIQEDPVPPVKVKSTVNSNDSEPIHEILKSQVLSLYSQGLSLDQIARQSSLTKEQTISVIEQQRLRGE
;
A
#
# COMPACT_ATOMS: atom_id res chain seq x y z
N MET A 1 -42.17 18.29 -60.39
CA MET A 1 -41.41 19.50 -60.00
C MET A 1 -41.87 20.01 -58.63
N GLU A 2 -43.17 20.23 -58.41
CA GLU A 2 -43.73 20.72 -57.13
C GLU A 2 -43.47 19.76 -55.95
N THR A 3 -43.58 18.45 -56.16
CA THR A 3 -43.30 17.43 -55.12
C THR A 3 -41.84 17.40 -54.67
N LEU A 4 -40.90 17.62 -55.59
CA LEU A 4 -39.47 17.75 -55.27
C LEU A 4 -39.21 18.98 -54.40
N ILE A 5 -39.88 20.11 -54.72
CA ILE A 5 -39.77 21.35 -53.94
C ILE A 5 -40.33 21.14 -52.52
N ILE A 6 -41.49 20.50 -52.38
CA ILE A 6 -42.05 20.15 -51.05
C ILE A 6 -41.12 19.24 -50.26
N LEU A 7 -40.51 18.24 -50.90
CA LEU A 7 -39.62 17.29 -50.24
C LEU A 7 -38.32 17.96 -49.77
N LEU A 8 -37.73 18.81 -50.61
CA LEU A 8 -36.54 19.59 -50.26
C LEU A 8 -36.83 20.58 -49.12
N PHE A 9 -38.00 21.22 -49.16
CA PHE A 9 -38.44 22.15 -48.13
C PHE A 9 -38.66 21.43 -46.79
N SER A 10 -39.31 20.27 -46.81
CA SER A 10 -39.48 19.41 -45.64
C SER A 10 -38.13 18.95 -45.07
N LEU A 11 -37.21 18.51 -45.93
CA LEU A 11 -35.86 18.10 -45.51
C LEU A 11 -35.08 19.26 -44.86
N ALA A 12 -35.20 20.47 -45.41
CA ALA A 12 -34.59 21.67 -44.84
C ALA A 12 -35.14 21.97 -43.43
N ILE A 13 -36.45 21.86 -43.23
CA ILE A 13 -37.08 22.03 -41.91
C ILE A 13 -36.56 20.98 -40.92
N VAL A 14 -36.48 19.70 -41.34
CA VAL A 14 -35.97 18.62 -40.49
C VAL A 14 -34.50 18.85 -40.10
N LEU A 15 -33.66 19.25 -41.05
CA LEU A 15 -32.26 19.58 -40.78
C LEU A 15 -32.11 20.78 -39.84
N LEU A 16 -32.99 21.78 -39.95
CA LEU A 16 -33.01 22.94 -39.06
C LEU A 16 -33.31 22.50 -37.62
N ILE A 17 -34.33 21.66 -37.42
CA ILE A 17 -34.68 21.12 -36.10
C ILE A 17 -33.50 20.33 -35.49
N ILE A 18 -32.83 19.49 -36.28
CA ILE A 18 -31.66 18.71 -35.84
C ILE A 18 -30.48 19.62 -35.48
N SER A 19 -30.25 20.69 -36.25
CA SER A 19 -29.15 21.63 -36.03
C SER A 19 -29.25 22.35 -34.69
N PHE A 20 -30.47 22.72 -34.28
CA PHE A 20 -30.71 23.31 -32.98
C PHE A 20 -30.42 22.34 -31.83
N PHE A 21 -30.85 21.07 -31.95
CA PHE A 21 -30.67 20.08 -30.88
C PHE A 21 -29.24 19.54 -30.75
N GLY A 22 -28.47 19.51 -31.84
CA GLY A 22 -27.10 18.99 -31.84
C GLY A 22 -26.12 19.91 -31.10
N LYS A 23 -26.20 21.22 -31.33
CA LYS A 23 -25.21 22.18 -30.81
C LYS A 23 -25.29 22.34 -29.29
N ASP A 24 -26.50 22.39 -28.73
CA ASP A 24 -26.71 22.53 -27.29
C ASP A 24 -26.26 21.29 -26.50
N LYS A 25 -26.45 20.08 -27.06
CA LYS A 25 -26.04 18.83 -26.41
C LYS A 25 -24.52 18.65 -26.39
N VAL A 26 -23.84 19.01 -27.48
CA VAL A 26 -22.38 18.89 -27.57
C VAL A 26 -21.69 19.88 -26.63
N ALA A 27 -22.16 21.13 -26.59
CA ALA A 27 -21.60 22.15 -25.68
C ALA A 27 -21.77 21.76 -24.21
N LYS A 28 -22.95 21.25 -23.82
CA LYS A 28 -23.19 20.78 -22.46
C LYS A 28 -22.30 19.57 -22.09
N LEU A 29 -22.12 18.65 -23.03
CA LEU A 29 -21.28 17.47 -22.80
C LEU A 29 -19.80 17.84 -22.60
N GLU A 30 -19.32 18.85 -23.33
CA GLU A 30 -17.97 19.40 -23.16
C GLU A 30 -17.79 20.01 -21.77
N GLU A 31 -18.75 20.83 -21.31
CA GLU A 31 -18.75 21.43 -19.97
C GLU A 31 -18.79 20.37 -18.85
N ASP A 32 -19.65 19.35 -18.97
CA ASP A 32 -19.72 18.24 -18.02
C ASP A 32 -18.39 17.46 -17.95
N LEU A 33 -17.71 17.27 -19.09
CA LEU A 33 -16.39 16.62 -19.16
C LEU A 33 -15.28 17.47 -18.54
N GLU A 34 -15.28 18.78 -18.78
CA GLU A 34 -14.31 19.70 -18.17
C GLU A 34 -14.46 19.71 -16.65
N GLN A 35 -15.69 19.82 -16.15
CA GLN A 35 -15.96 19.80 -14.71
C GLN A 35 -15.52 18.47 -14.09
N MET A 36 -15.85 17.34 -14.74
CA MET A 36 -15.43 16.02 -14.27
C MET A 36 -13.91 15.85 -14.27
N THR A 37 -13.23 16.36 -15.29
CA THR A 37 -11.76 16.34 -15.38
C THR A 37 -11.11 17.18 -14.28
N LEU A 38 -11.66 18.37 -14.01
CA LEU A 38 -11.17 19.26 -12.96
C LEU A 38 -11.31 18.61 -11.57
N THR A 39 -12.47 18.02 -11.27
CA THR A 39 -12.69 17.28 -10.03
C THR A 39 -11.74 16.09 -9.93
N TYR A 40 -11.59 15.31 -10.99
CA TYR A 40 -10.68 14.16 -11.01
C TYR A 40 -9.22 14.56 -10.75
N MET A 41 -8.74 15.68 -11.30
CA MET A 41 -7.41 16.19 -11.00
C MET A 41 -7.24 16.59 -9.53
N GLN A 42 -8.26 17.23 -8.94
CA GLN A 42 -8.24 17.56 -7.51
C GLN A 42 -8.20 16.29 -6.66
N ASP A 43 -9.01 15.29 -6.99
CA ASP A 43 -9.05 14.02 -6.27
C ASP A 43 -7.71 13.28 -6.36
N ILE A 44 -7.11 13.19 -7.55
CA ILE A 44 -5.77 12.63 -7.75
C ILE A 44 -4.72 13.38 -6.92
N TYR A 45 -4.78 14.72 -6.87
CA TYR A 45 -3.86 15.51 -6.07
C TYR A 45 -4.01 15.25 -4.58
N GLN A 46 -5.25 15.23 -4.07
CA GLN A 46 -5.54 14.91 -2.68
C GLN A 46 -5.12 13.47 -2.34
N LEU A 47 -5.34 12.52 -3.24
CA LEU A 47 -4.92 11.14 -3.07
C LEU A 47 -3.39 11.03 -3.01
N LYS A 48 -2.68 11.67 -3.95
CA LYS A 48 -1.21 11.75 -3.93
C LYS A 48 -0.69 12.36 -2.63
N LYS A 49 -1.33 13.42 -2.12
CA LYS A 49 -0.96 14.05 -0.85
C LYS A 49 -1.18 13.11 0.33
N LYS A 50 -2.33 12.45 0.40
CA LYS A 50 -2.63 11.46 1.45
C LYS A 50 -1.65 10.30 1.42
N VAL A 51 -1.37 9.75 0.23
CA VAL A 51 -0.37 8.68 0.06
C VAL A 51 1.01 9.16 0.48
N LYS A 52 1.44 10.36 0.06
CA LYS A 52 2.73 10.94 0.46
C LYS A 52 2.87 11.10 1.99
N ILE A 53 1.81 11.56 2.66
CA ILE A 53 1.81 11.67 4.14
C ILE A 53 1.93 10.28 4.77
N LEU A 54 1.19 9.29 4.25
CA LEU A 54 1.28 7.92 4.73
C LEU A 54 2.67 7.32 4.49
N GLU A 55 3.29 7.61 3.35
CA GLU A 55 4.68 7.23 3.06
C GLU A 55 5.65 7.92 4.03
N GLU A 56 5.51 9.21 4.29
CA GLU A 56 6.36 9.93 5.25
C GLU A 56 6.14 9.42 6.69
N GLU A 57 4.90 9.18 7.13
CA GLU A 57 4.61 8.59 8.44
C GLU A 57 5.11 7.15 8.54
N PHE A 58 5.07 6.36 7.47
CA PHE A 58 5.60 5.00 7.43
C PHE A 58 7.14 4.98 7.39
N VAL A 59 7.76 5.86 6.60
CA VAL A 59 9.23 6.01 6.52
C VAL A 59 9.80 6.59 7.82
N ILE A 60 9.05 7.41 8.57
CA ILE A 60 9.43 7.82 9.92
C ILE A 60 9.25 6.66 10.93
N GLN A 61 8.36 5.70 10.66
CA GLN A 61 8.26 4.46 11.44
C GLN A 61 9.40 3.48 11.11
N GLU A 62 9.96 3.57 9.90
CA GLU A 62 11.15 2.85 9.44
C GLU A 62 12.40 3.76 9.44
N ASP A 63 12.75 4.37 10.58
CA ASP A 63 14.13 4.49 11.13
C ASP A 63 14.30 5.69 12.09
N PRO A 64 15.14 5.61 13.16
CA PRO A 64 15.97 4.49 13.62
C PRO A 64 15.58 4.02 15.03
N VAL A 65 15.88 2.75 15.34
CA VAL A 65 16.24 2.34 16.71
C VAL A 65 17.06 3.46 17.36
N PRO A 66 16.70 3.95 18.56
CA PRO A 66 17.45 5.03 19.20
C PRO A 66 18.93 4.62 19.29
N PRO A 67 19.89 5.55 19.12
CA PRO A 67 21.26 5.29 19.52
C PRO A 67 21.24 5.20 21.04
N VAL A 68 20.99 3.99 21.55
CA VAL A 68 21.22 3.67 22.95
C VAL A 68 22.68 3.98 23.16
N LYS A 69 22.94 4.99 23.99
CA LYS A 69 24.25 5.25 24.57
C LYS A 69 24.62 4.03 25.42
N VAL A 70 25.04 2.96 24.77
CA VAL A 70 25.80 1.92 25.44
C VAL A 70 27.19 2.48 25.53
N LYS A 71 27.54 2.92 26.75
CA LYS A 71 28.93 3.08 27.13
C LYS A 71 29.61 1.76 26.78
N SER A 72 30.41 1.77 25.72
CA SER A 72 31.33 0.69 25.41
C SER A 72 32.42 0.71 26.48
N THR A 73 32.10 0.15 27.63
CA THR A 73 33.07 -0.55 28.44
C THR A 73 33.14 -1.97 27.90
N VAL A 74 34.27 -2.26 27.27
CA VAL A 74 35.00 -3.52 27.46
C VAL A 74 34.42 -4.74 26.74
N ASN A 75 35.12 -5.05 25.64
CA ASN A 75 35.58 -6.38 25.23
C ASN A 75 34.57 -7.45 24.80
N SER A 76 34.99 -8.09 23.70
CA SER A 76 34.72 -9.49 23.31
C SER A 76 33.44 -9.77 22.53
N ASN A 77 33.65 -10.09 21.24
CA ASN A 77 33.01 -11.16 20.45
C ASN A 77 31.58 -11.57 20.85
N ASP A 78 30.55 -11.23 20.07
CA ASP A 78 29.52 -12.23 19.69
C ASP A 78 28.47 -11.76 18.67
N SER A 79 28.26 -12.65 17.69
CA SER A 79 27.10 -12.98 16.84
C SER A 79 25.94 -12.00 16.57
N GLU A 80 25.62 -11.94 15.27
CA GLU A 80 24.50 -11.28 14.59
C GLU A 80 23.14 -11.29 15.31
N PRO A 81 22.32 -10.24 15.11
CA PRO A 81 21.02 -10.07 15.77
C PRO A 81 20.05 -11.16 15.30
N ILE A 82 19.74 -12.09 16.20
CA ILE A 82 18.71 -13.11 16.02
C ILE A 82 17.37 -12.42 15.74
N HIS A 83 16.96 -12.42 14.47
CA HIS A 83 15.71 -11.85 13.97
C HIS A 83 14.54 -12.32 14.84
N GLU A 84 13.65 -11.42 15.27
CA GLU A 84 12.51 -11.75 16.13
C GLU A 84 11.60 -12.84 15.52
N ILE A 85 11.61 -12.97 14.19
CA ILE A 85 10.96 -14.06 13.43
C ILE A 85 11.50 -15.43 13.83
N LEU A 86 12.81 -15.55 14.05
CA LEU A 86 13.43 -16.81 14.43
C LEU A 86 13.09 -17.17 15.89
N LYS A 87 12.90 -16.18 16.77
CA LYS A 87 12.46 -16.40 18.16
C LYS A 87 11.05 -16.97 18.22
N SER A 88 10.11 -16.42 17.43
CA SER A 88 8.74 -16.94 17.38
C SER A 88 8.68 -18.34 16.76
N GLN A 89 9.52 -18.63 15.77
CA GLN A 89 9.63 -19.95 15.17
C GLN A 89 10.18 -21.00 16.14
N VAL A 90 11.24 -20.68 16.89
CA VAL A 90 11.77 -21.56 17.95
C VAL A 90 10.72 -21.84 19.02
N LEU A 91 10.01 -20.81 19.48
CA LEU A 91 9.00 -20.95 20.53
C LEU A 91 7.83 -21.84 20.09
N SER A 92 7.37 -21.67 18.85
CA SER A 92 6.33 -22.52 18.27
C SER A 92 6.76 -23.99 18.22
N LEU A 93 7.97 -24.27 17.72
CA LEU A 93 8.49 -25.65 17.64
C LEU A 93 8.72 -26.26 19.04
N TYR A 94 9.17 -25.47 20.01
CA TYR A 94 9.32 -25.93 21.39
C TYR A 94 7.98 -26.27 22.05
N SER A 95 6.95 -25.42 21.86
CA SER A 95 5.60 -25.69 22.37
C SER A 95 4.94 -26.94 21.78
N GLN A 96 5.39 -27.38 20.59
CA GLN A 96 4.95 -28.61 19.94
C GLN A 96 5.62 -29.87 20.51
N GLY A 97 6.53 -29.73 21.49
CA GLY A 97 7.21 -30.83 22.16
C GLY A 97 8.40 -31.41 21.40
N LEU A 98 8.93 -30.71 20.40
CA LEU A 98 10.12 -31.12 19.64
C LEU A 98 11.39 -30.96 20.48
N SER A 99 12.38 -31.83 20.25
CA SER A 99 13.64 -31.76 20.98
C SER A 99 14.52 -30.59 20.50
N LEU A 100 15.33 -30.04 21.40
CA LEU A 100 16.24 -28.92 21.13
C LEU A 100 17.12 -29.15 19.90
N ASP A 101 17.59 -30.39 19.70
CA ASP A 101 18.40 -30.78 18.56
C ASP A 101 17.63 -30.74 17.22
N GLN A 102 16.31 -30.98 17.24
CA GLN A 102 15.47 -30.86 16.05
C GLN A 102 15.15 -29.40 15.74
N ILE A 103 14.88 -28.59 16.77
CA ILE A 103 14.61 -27.16 16.62
C ILE A 103 15.83 -26.43 16.03
N ALA A 104 17.05 -26.73 16.49
CA ALA A 104 18.27 -26.13 15.96
C ALA A 104 18.63 -26.59 14.53
N ARG A 105 18.11 -27.74 14.07
CA ARG A 105 18.25 -28.18 12.67
C ARG A 105 17.25 -27.52 11.73
N GLN A 106 16.06 -27.21 12.25
CA GLN A 106 14.94 -26.70 11.47
C GLN A 106 14.83 -25.17 11.51
N SER A 107 15.31 -24.55 12.59
CA SER A 107 15.58 -23.11 12.67
C SER A 107 17.04 -22.89 12.31
N SER A 108 17.36 -21.81 11.60
CA SER A 108 18.74 -21.47 11.20
C SER A 108 19.62 -21.02 12.38
N LEU A 109 19.40 -21.57 13.58
CA LEU A 109 19.98 -21.19 14.86
C LEU A 109 20.76 -22.37 15.45
N THR A 110 21.88 -22.07 16.13
CA THR A 110 22.64 -23.11 16.81
C THR A 110 21.93 -23.61 18.06
N LYS A 111 22.36 -24.77 18.58
CA LYS A 111 21.78 -25.39 19.78
C LYS A 111 21.85 -24.43 20.97
N GLU A 112 22.97 -23.73 21.11
CA GLU A 112 23.24 -22.74 22.15
C GLU A 112 22.29 -21.53 22.04
N GLN A 113 22.01 -21.06 20.82
CA GLN A 113 21.08 -19.96 20.58
C GLN A 113 19.61 -20.36 20.81
N THR A 114 19.26 -21.61 20.54
CA THR A 114 17.92 -22.13 20.82
C THR A 114 17.65 -22.20 22.33
N ILE A 115 18.65 -22.63 23.11
CA ILE A 115 18.58 -22.70 24.58
C ILE A 115 18.43 -21.30 25.18
N SER A 116 19.24 -20.34 24.75
CA SER A 116 19.19 -18.98 25.29
C SER A 116 17.85 -18.28 25.00
N VAL A 117 17.23 -18.52 23.84
CA VAL A 117 15.91 -17.98 23.50
C VAL A 117 14.80 -18.56 24.38
N ILE A 118 14.82 -19.87 24.65
CA ILE A 118 13.81 -20.53 25.50
C ILE A 118 13.97 -20.09 26.97
N GLU A 119 15.21 -20.01 27.46
CA GLU A 119 15.50 -19.55 28.83
C GLU A 119 15.10 -18.08 29.03
N GLN A 120 15.42 -17.21 28.07
CA GLN A 120 15.04 -15.81 28.11
C GLN A 120 13.51 -15.62 28.11
N GLN A 121 12.77 -16.45 27.38
CA GLN A 121 11.30 -16.41 27.38
C GLN A 121 10.70 -16.89 28.70
N ARG A 122 11.28 -17.91 29.32
CA ARG A 122 10.85 -18.41 30.63
C ARG A 122 11.04 -17.37 31.73
N LEU A 123 12.14 -16.62 31.71
CA LEU A 123 12.43 -15.55 32.67
C LEU A 123 11.54 -14.31 32.51
N ARG A 124 10.88 -14.15 31.35
CA ARG A 124 9.98 -13.02 31.05
C ARG A 124 8.51 -13.34 31.35
N GLY A 125 8.21 -14.59 31.69
CA GLY A 125 6.87 -15.08 32.01
C GLY A 125 6.59 -15.27 33.51
N GLU A 126 7.51 -14.88 34.39
CA GLU A 126 7.30 -14.75 35.85
C GLU A 126 7.11 -13.28 36.26
#